data_AF-A0A444UW24-F1
#
_entry.id   AF-A0A444UW24-F1
#
_cell.length_a   1.000
_cell.length_b   1.000
_cell.length_c   1.000
_cell.angle_alpha   90.00
_cell.angle_beta   90.00
_cell.angle_gamma   90.00
#
_symmetry.space_group_name_H-M   'P 1'
#
loop_
_entity.id
_entity.type
_entity.pdbx_description
1 polymer ?
#
loop_
_entity_poly.entity_id
_entity_poly.type
_entity_poly.pdbx_seq_one_letter_code
_entity_poly.pdbx_strand_id
1 'polypeptide(L)'
;MANHLDLLSELHYLEKAPSLERLRTAQKRRNQQLKKWAQYEKEMQSKKRKADRKRNAPQLPRKRVSFTASTPDLEQTLDESELEPEFSEDHTEVEKPANPVQPMFNLAEYHQLFLGTERLRAPEIIFQPSMIGEEQAGIVETVQYVLDRYPKEQQGALVQNVLLTGGNLMYPGTRERLERELLAIRPFQSHFQVRMASNPVLDAWYGARDWAVMCTDQEEGWITRSDYEEKGGEYLKEHCASNTFVPMSIAKQTPKAPEPAPAPVPAPVAPSTPITG
;
A
#
# COMPACT_ATOMS: atom_id res chain seq x y z
N MET A 1 8.04 -1.16 25.33
CA MET A 1 6.90 -2.01 24.86
C MET A 1 6.68 -3.10 25.90
N ALA A 2 5.52 -3.77 25.96
CA ALA A 2 5.34 -4.87 26.92
C ALA A 2 6.24 -6.04 26.51
N ASN A 3 6.84 -6.73 27.49
CA ASN A 3 7.76 -7.81 27.21
C ASN A 3 6.99 -9.05 26.71
N HIS A 4 7.56 -9.83 25.80
CA HIS A 4 6.86 -10.95 25.15
C HIS A 4 6.38 -12.01 26.17
N LEU A 5 7.17 -12.23 27.24
CA LEU A 5 6.84 -13.15 28.33
C LEU A 5 5.64 -12.67 29.17
N ASP A 6 5.47 -11.36 29.34
CA ASP A 6 4.32 -10.78 30.05
C ASP A 6 3.03 -10.96 29.22
N LEU A 7 3.14 -10.90 27.89
CA LEU A 7 2.02 -11.12 26.99
C LEU A 7 1.54 -12.57 27.00
N LEU A 8 2.47 -13.53 26.99
CA LEU A 8 2.15 -14.96 27.04
C LEU A 8 1.51 -15.37 28.38
N SER A 9 2.02 -14.86 29.50
CA SER A 9 1.45 -15.13 30.82
C SER A 9 0.06 -14.52 30.98
N GLU A 10 -0.16 -13.29 30.48
CA GLU A 10 -1.47 -12.65 30.52
C GLU A 10 -2.48 -13.32 29.57
N LEU A 11 -2.05 -13.85 28.42
CA LEU A 11 -2.92 -14.64 27.53
C LEU A 11 -3.44 -15.91 28.21
N HIS A 12 -2.57 -16.63 28.93
CA HIS A 12 -2.96 -17.84 29.66
C HIS A 12 -3.94 -17.54 30.82
N TYR A 13 -3.85 -16.35 31.41
CA TYR A 13 -4.82 -15.87 32.40
C TYR A 13 -6.16 -15.46 31.76
N LEU A 14 -6.11 -14.76 30.63
CA LEU A 14 -7.31 -14.26 29.94
C LEU A 14 -8.15 -15.39 29.32
N GLU A 15 -7.53 -16.52 28.95
CA GLU A 15 -8.24 -17.70 28.46
C GLU A 15 -9.19 -18.30 29.52
N LYS A 16 -8.80 -18.20 30.79
CA LYS A 16 -9.58 -18.70 31.95
C LYS A 16 -10.55 -17.67 32.52
N ALA A 17 -10.46 -16.40 32.09
CA ALA A 17 -11.24 -15.30 32.63
C ALA A 17 -12.63 -15.16 31.97
N PRO A 18 -13.67 -14.69 32.69
CA PRO A 18 -14.97 -14.36 32.10
C PRO A 18 -14.88 -13.28 31.02
N SER A 19 -15.80 -13.30 30.05
CA SER A 19 -15.80 -12.42 28.86
C SER A 19 -15.74 -10.93 29.20
N LEU A 20 -16.39 -10.52 30.29
CA LEU A 20 -16.47 -9.12 30.72
C LEU A 20 -15.14 -8.62 31.31
N GLU A 21 -14.36 -9.49 31.95
CA GLU A 21 -13.02 -9.14 32.45
C GLU A 21 -12.00 -9.05 31.32
N ARG A 22 -12.09 -9.94 30.32
CA ARG A 22 -11.31 -9.86 29.08
C ARG A 22 -11.52 -8.55 28.34
N LEU A 23 -12.76 -8.06 28.30
CA LEU A 23 -13.07 -6.76 27.69
C LEU A 23 -12.41 -5.60 28.44
N ARG A 24 -12.48 -5.60 29.78
CA ARG A 24 -11.91 -4.54 30.63
C ARG A 24 -10.39 -4.49 30.55
N THR A 25 -9.71 -5.65 30.54
CA THR A 25 -8.25 -5.71 30.38
C THR A 25 -7.81 -5.25 28.99
N ALA A 26 -8.54 -5.61 27.94
CA ALA A 26 -8.30 -5.13 26.58
C ALA A 26 -8.46 -3.60 26.46
N GLN A 27 -9.52 -3.03 27.05
CA GLN A 27 -9.73 -1.58 27.09
C GLN A 27 -8.61 -0.86 27.86
N LYS A 28 -8.18 -1.41 29.00
CA LYS A 28 -7.09 -0.84 29.81
C LYS A 28 -5.75 -0.85 29.03
N ARG A 29 -5.44 -1.95 28.32
CA ARG A 29 -4.26 -2.07 27.45
C ARG A 29 -4.31 -1.06 26.30
N ARG A 30 -5.44 -0.93 25.61
CA ARG A 30 -5.63 0.07 24.54
C ARG A 30 -5.34 1.47 25.05
N ASN A 31 -5.88 1.83 26.22
CA ASN A 31 -5.66 3.14 26.82
C ASN A 31 -4.19 3.36 27.24
N GLN A 32 -3.50 2.33 27.73
CA GLN A 32 -2.07 2.41 28.03
C GLN A 32 -1.21 2.56 26.77
N GLN A 33 -1.56 1.86 25.69
CA GLN A 33 -0.88 2.00 24.40
C GLN A 33 -1.06 3.41 23.82
N LEU A 34 -2.28 3.93 23.84
CA LEU A 34 -2.57 5.29 23.39
C LEU A 34 -1.79 6.35 24.18
N LYS A 35 -1.68 6.19 25.52
CA LYS A 35 -0.86 7.08 26.36
C LYS A 35 0.62 7.02 26.00
N LYS A 36 1.16 5.81 25.81
CA LYS A 36 2.56 5.61 25.41
C LYS A 36 2.84 6.19 24.01
N TRP A 37 1.91 6.03 23.08
CA TRP A 37 2.01 6.64 21.74
C TRP A 37 1.99 8.15 21.77
N ALA A 38 1.07 8.76 22.53
CA ALA A 38 1.01 10.21 22.67
C ALA A 38 2.32 10.79 23.27
N GLN A 39 2.97 10.06 24.19
CA GLN A 39 4.27 10.45 24.73
C GLN A 39 5.39 10.34 23.68
N TYR A 40 5.43 9.24 22.94
CA TYR A 40 6.40 9.04 21.86
C TYR A 40 6.26 10.10 20.75
N GLU A 41 5.03 10.44 20.38
CA GLU A 41 4.74 11.48 19.39
C GLU A 41 5.25 12.85 19.84
N LYS A 42 5.03 13.21 21.12
CA LYS A 42 5.61 14.43 21.71
C LYS A 42 7.13 14.43 21.67
N GLU A 43 7.77 13.31 21.99
CA GLU A 43 9.24 13.19 21.89
C GLU A 43 9.73 13.35 20.45
N MET A 44 9.05 12.76 19.47
CA MET A 44 9.40 12.89 18.05
C MET A 44 9.23 14.32 17.54
N GLN A 45 8.14 15.00 17.93
CA GLN A 45 7.96 16.43 17.62
C GLN A 45 9.04 17.30 18.29
N SER A 46 9.44 16.97 19.52
CA SER A 46 10.53 17.68 20.20
C SER A 46 11.88 17.48 19.51
N LYS A 47 12.17 16.27 19.02
CA LYS A 47 13.38 15.94 18.24
C LYS A 47 13.39 16.68 16.90
N LYS A 48 12.25 16.72 16.21
CA LYS A 48 12.08 17.48 14.95
C LYS A 48 12.33 18.97 15.15
N ARG A 49 11.72 19.59 16.18
CA ARG A 49 11.98 21.00 16.55
C ARG A 49 13.44 21.27 16.88
N LYS A 50 14.14 20.35 17.57
CA LYS A 50 15.58 20.47 17.85
C LYS A 50 16.42 20.36 16.56
N ALA A 51 16.05 19.47 15.64
CA ALA A 51 16.72 19.31 14.35
C ALA A 51 16.55 20.56 13.46
N ASP A 52 15.35 21.12 13.39
CA ASP A 52 15.08 22.36 12.64
C ASP A 52 15.85 23.55 13.22
N ARG A 53 15.92 23.66 14.56
CA ARG A 53 16.73 24.68 15.24
C ARG A 53 18.23 24.54 14.96
N LYS A 54 18.74 23.31 14.83
CA LYS A 54 20.15 23.05 14.45
C LYS A 54 20.40 23.38 12.98
N ARG A 55 19.41 23.18 12.11
CA ARG A 55 19.48 23.51 10.67
C ARG A 55 19.47 25.01 10.41
N ASN A 56 18.76 25.79 11.22
CA ASN A 56 18.65 27.25 11.11
C ASN A 56 19.68 28.02 11.96
N ALA A 57 20.67 27.35 12.56
CA ALA A 57 21.76 28.03 13.25
C ALA A 57 22.73 28.65 12.21
N PRO A 58 23.21 29.90 12.41
CA PRO A 58 24.11 30.56 11.47
C PRO A 58 25.44 29.80 11.36
N GLN A 59 25.85 29.46 10.14
CA GLN A 59 27.09 28.74 9.86
C GLN A 59 28.30 29.67 9.97
N LEU A 60 29.29 29.30 10.78
CA LEU A 60 30.65 29.86 10.75
C LEU A 60 31.36 29.45 9.44
N PRO A 61 32.24 30.28 8.86
CA PRO A 61 32.76 30.09 7.51
C PRO A 61 33.61 28.80 7.42
N ARG A 62 33.20 27.89 6.52
CA ARG A 62 33.92 26.63 6.25
C ARG A 62 35.18 26.91 5.43
N LYS A 63 36.35 26.53 5.99
CA LYS A 63 37.64 26.49 5.29
C LYS A 63 37.56 25.48 4.14
N ARG A 64 37.79 25.95 2.92
CA ARG A 64 37.80 25.14 1.68
C ARG A 64 39.17 24.47 1.55
N VAL A 65 39.22 23.15 1.64
CA VAL A 65 40.44 22.37 1.40
C VAL A 65 40.34 21.80 0.00
N SER A 66 41.25 22.22 -0.89
CA SER A 66 41.40 21.66 -2.24
C SER A 66 42.43 20.54 -2.20
N PHE A 67 42.12 19.40 -2.82
CA PHE A 67 43.08 18.33 -3.08
C PHE A 67 43.52 18.41 -4.54
N THR A 68 44.83 18.43 -4.77
CA THR A 68 45.47 18.25 -6.08
C THR A 68 45.88 16.78 -6.26
N ALA A 69 45.77 16.29 -7.49
CA ALA A 69 46.01 14.90 -7.87
C ALA A 69 47.46 14.64 -8.32
N SER A 70 48.00 13.49 -7.87
CA SER A 70 48.85 12.52 -8.61
C SER A 70 50.00 11.94 -7.75
N THR A 71 50.10 10.62 -7.85
CA THR A 71 50.97 9.56 -7.26
C THR A 71 52.47 9.65 -7.65
N PRO A 72 53.40 8.71 -7.31
CA PRO A 72 53.39 7.51 -6.43
C PRO A 72 54.64 7.34 -5.49
N ASP A 73 54.64 6.24 -4.73
CA ASP A 73 55.78 5.35 -4.40
C ASP A 73 56.58 5.44 -3.06
N LEU A 74 56.81 4.23 -2.53
CA LEU A 74 57.94 3.68 -1.77
C LEU A 74 58.32 4.14 -0.33
N GLU A 75 58.16 3.16 0.59
CA GLU A 75 59.06 2.68 1.67
C GLU A 75 59.58 3.56 2.83
N GLN A 76 59.61 2.90 4.01
CA GLN A 76 60.58 3.03 5.13
C GLN A 76 60.51 4.34 5.95
N THR A 77 60.68 4.39 7.27
CA THR A 77 61.27 3.50 8.29
C THR A 77 60.76 3.86 9.68
N LEU A 78 60.95 2.90 10.60
CA LEU A 78 60.99 2.97 12.06
C LEU A 78 61.82 4.15 12.63
N ASP A 79 61.42 4.69 13.79
CA ASP A 79 62.25 4.82 15.02
C ASP A 79 61.49 5.60 16.13
N GLU A 80 61.28 4.96 17.29
CA GLU A 80 61.98 5.19 18.59
C GLU A 80 61.46 6.43 19.34
N SER A 81 60.53 6.25 20.28
CA SER A 81 60.78 6.05 21.72
C SER A 81 61.26 7.32 22.45
N GLU A 82 60.32 7.97 23.13
CA GLU A 82 60.61 8.67 24.39
C GLU A 82 59.69 8.06 25.46
N LEU A 83 60.30 7.17 26.24
CA LEU A 83 59.83 6.73 27.55
C LEU A 83 59.83 7.95 28.51
N GLU A 84 58.92 7.97 29.48
CA GLU A 84 59.33 7.72 30.87
C GLU A 84 58.13 7.42 31.79
N PRO A 85 58.35 6.61 32.85
CA PRO A 85 57.33 5.84 33.56
C PRO A 85 57.13 6.33 35.01
N GLU A 86 56.01 5.97 35.65
CA GLU A 86 55.98 5.87 37.12
C GLU A 86 55.30 4.56 37.54
N PHE A 87 56.10 3.72 38.21
CA PHE A 87 55.74 2.48 38.87
C PHE A 87 54.92 2.75 40.14
N SER A 88 53.89 1.93 40.38
CA SER A 88 53.72 1.31 41.71
C SER A 88 52.94 0.00 41.59
N GLU A 89 53.39 -0.96 42.37
CA GLU A 89 53.25 -2.40 42.20
C GLU A 89 51.96 -2.97 42.80
N ASP A 90 51.62 -4.15 42.28
CA ASP A 90 51.05 -5.29 43.00
C ASP A 90 49.57 -5.26 43.40
N HIS A 91 48.75 -6.03 42.65
CA HIS A 91 47.80 -7.01 43.20
C HIS A 91 47.37 -7.96 42.07
N THR A 92 47.97 -9.15 42.03
CA THR A 92 47.47 -10.28 41.26
C THR A 92 46.16 -10.79 41.87
N GLU A 93 45.02 -10.36 41.35
CA GLU A 93 43.75 -11.06 41.53
C GLU A 93 43.40 -11.82 40.24
N VAL A 94 43.18 -13.11 40.42
CA VAL A 94 42.87 -14.11 39.39
C VAL A 94 41.58 -13.71 38.64
N GLU A 95 41.71 -13.28 37.39
CA GLU A 95 40.56 -13.11 36.49
C GLU A 95 39.86 -14.45 36.28
N LYS A 96 38.64 -14.56 36.82
CA LYS A 96 37.70 -15.64 36.46
C LYS A 96 37.39 -15.55 34.96
N PRO A 97 37.40 -16.66 34.22
CA PRO A 97 37.15 -16.64 32.79
C PRO A 97 35.69 -16.22 32.51
N ALA A 98 35.57 -15.23 31.64
CA ALA A 98 34.47 -14.93 30.74
C ALA A 98 33.05 -15.27 31.23
N ASN A 99 32.28 -14.21 31.57
CA ASN A 99 30.83 -14.26 31.41
C ASN A 99 30.51 -14.87 30.03
N PRO A 100 29.67 -15.91 29.91
CA PRO A 100 29.20 -16.34 28.60
C PRO A 100 28.46 -15.13 28.01
N VAL A 101 28.97 -14.60 26.91
CA VAL A 101 28.28 -13.60 26.09
C VAL A 101 26.96 -14.25 25.71
N GLN A 102 25.90 -13.95 26.47
CA GLN A 102 24.56 -14.36 26.10
C GLN A 102 24.34 -13.75 24.71
N PRO A 103 23.94 -14.55 23.70
CA PRO A 103 23.66 -14.01 22.39
C PRO A 103 22.61 -12.92 22.60
N MET A 104 23.01 -11.69 22.30
CA MET A 104 22.21 -10.50 22.56
C MET A 104 20.91 -10.69 21.77
N PHE A 105 19.80 -10.99 22.45
CA PHE A 105 18.52 -11.26 21.82
C PHE A 105 18.07 -10.01 21.07
N ASN A 106 18.30 -10.00 19.76
CA ASN A 106 17.96 -8.86 18.93
C ASN A 106 16.48 -8.96 18.55
N LEU A 107 15.65 -8.21 19.26
CA LEU A 107 14.21 -8.14 19.00
C LEU A 107 13.90 -7.74 17.54
N ALA A 108 14.79 -6.96 16.89
CA ALA A 108 14.64 -6.59 15.49
C ALA A 108 14.90 -7.76 14.53
N GLU A 109 15.78 -8.71 14.89
CA GLU A 109 15.98 -9.95 14.13
C GLU A 109 14.80 -10.90 14.28
N TYR A 110 14.22 -10.96 15.49
CA TYR A 110 13.05 -11.79 15.74
C TYR A 110 11.79 -11.34 14.96
N HIS A 111 11.72 -10.06 14.60
CA HIS A 111 10.62 -9.48 13.81
C HIS A 111 11.00 -9.22 12.34
N GLN A 112 11.89 -10.03 11.76
CA GLN A 112 12.17 -10.01 10.32
C GLN A 112 11.17 -10.85 9.54
N LEU A 113 10.77 -10.34 8.38
CA LEU A 113 9.93 -11.08 7.43
C LEU A 113 10.71 -11.31 6.14
N PHE A 114 10.94 -12.57 5.82
CA PHE A 114 11.63 -12.96 4.59
C PHE A 114 10.63 -13.00 3.44
N LEU A 115 10.91 -12.23 2.39
CA LEU A 115 10.14 -12.23 1.15
C LEU A 115 10.98 -12.92 0.07
N GLY A 116 10.52 -14.09 -0.36
CA GLY A 116 11.08 -14.84 -1.46
C GLY A 116 10.23 -14.65 -2.72
N THR A 117 9.49 -15.70 -3.08
CA THR A 117 8.70 -15.77 -4.31
C THR A 117 7.49 -14.84 -4.33
N GLU A 118 7.06 -14.34 -3.17
CA GLU A 118 5.91 -13.45 -3.01
C GLU A 118 6.08 -12.17 -3.84
N ARG A 119 7.33 -11.70 -4.00
CA ARG A 119 7.68 -10.51 -4.79
C ARG A 119 7.39 -10.67 -6.28
N LEU A 120 7.35 -11.92 -6.77
CA LEU A 120 7.05 -12.27 -8.15
C LEU A 120 5.60 -12.72 -8.29
N ARG A 121 5.09 -13.45 -7.29
CA ARG A 121 3.72 -13.99 -7.30
C ARG A 121 2.66 -12.91 -7.19
N ALA A 122 2.89 -11.89 -6.37
CA ALA A 122 1.93 -10.81 -6.17
C ALA A 122 1.63 -10.02 -7.46
N PRO A 123 2.61 -9.52 -8.23
CA PRO A 123 2.33 -8.82 -9.48
C PRO A 123 1.80 -9.73 -10.60
N GLU A 124 2.07 -11.04 -10.56
CA GLU A 124 1.58 -11.98 -11.58
C GLU A 124 0.05 -12.06 -11.62
N ILE A 125 -0.64 -11.71 -10.54
CA ILE A 125 -2.12 -11.69 -10.47
C ILE A 125 -2.73 -10.80 -11.57
N ILE A 126 -2.04 -9.76 -12.04
CA ILE A 126 -2.50 -8.88 -13.13
C ILE A 126 -2.54 -9.63 -14.47
N PHE A 127 -1.64 -10.60 -14.66
CA PHE A 127 -1.54 -11.42 -15.86
C PHE A 127 -2.34 -12.72 -15.72
N GLN A 128 -2.38 -13.28 -14.50
CA GLN A 128 -3.05 -14.54 -14.20
C GLN A 128 -3.92 -14.42 -12.93
N PRO A 129 -5.14 -13.86 -13.04
CA PRO A 129 -6.07 -13.74 -11.92
C PRO A 129 -6.48 -15.07 -11.30
N SER A 130 -6.41 -16.17 -12.06
CA SER A 130 -6.74 -17.51 -11.59
C SER A 130 -5.91 -17.98 -10.40
N MET A 131 -4.74 -17.36 -10.14
CA MET A 131 -3.88 -17.67 -9.00
C MET A 131 -4.53 -17.37 -7.64
N ILE A 132 -5.52 -16.47 -7.60
CA ILE A 132 -6.31 -16.13 -6.41
C ILE A 132 -7.73 -16.74 -6.46
N GLY A 133 -8.02 -17.58 -7.46
CA GLY A 133 -9.35 -18.18 -7.65
C GLY A 133 -10.36 -17.28 -8.35
N GLU A 134 -9.92 -16.17 -8.96
CA GLU A 134 -10.78 -15.31 -9.77
C GLU A 134 -10.80 -15.78 -11.22
N GLU A 135 -12.00 -16.01 -11.77
CA GLU A 135 -12.23 -16.42 -13.16
C GLU A 135 -12.29 -15.22 -14.12
N GLN A 136 -11.48 -14.20 -13.86
CA GLN A 136 -11.38 -13.00 -14.70
C GLN A 136 -10.23 -13.15 -15.69
N ALA A 137 -10.38 -12.52 -16.86
CA ALA A 137 -9.34 -12.48 -17.87
C ALA A 137 -8.14 -11.65 -17.38
N GLY A 138 -6.92 -12.12 -17.68
CA GLY A 138 -5.71 -11.34 -17.45
C GLY A 138 -5.64 -10.12 -18.36
N ILE A 139 -4.66 -9.23 -18.11
CA ILE A 139 -4.46 -8.05 -18.97
C ILE A 139 -4.23 -8.41 -20.45
N VAL A 140 -3.50 -9.50 -20.72
CA VAL A 140 -3.16 -9.93 -22.09
C VAL A 140 -4.40 -10.43 -22.84
N GLU A 141 -5.18 -11.30 -22.21
CA GLU A 141 -6.44 -11.81 -22.75
C GLU A 141 -7.43 -10.68 -22.98
N THR A 142 -7.48 -9.71 -22.06
CA THR A 142 -8.30 -8.51 -22.20
C THR A 142 -7.88 -7.67 -23.41
N VAL A 143 -6.57 -7.49 -23.62
CA VAL A 143 -6.06 -6.77 -24.80
C VAL A 143 -6.44 -7.50 -26.09
N GLN A 144 -6.29 -8.83 -26.14
CA GLN A 144 -6.71 -9.62 -27.29
C GLN A 144 -8.21 -9.47 -27.55
N TYR A 145 -9.04 -9.62 -26.51
CA TYR A 145 -10.48 -9.47 -26.59
C TYR A 145 -10.90 -8.10 -27.13
N VAL A 146 -10.23 -7.02 -26.70
CA VAL A 146 -10.49 -5.67 -27.20
C VAL A 146 -10.08 -5.55 -28.66
N LEU A 147 -8.90 -6.05 -29.05
CA LEU A 147 -8.43 -6.00 -30.44
C LEU A 147 -9.37 -6.77 -31.39
N ASP A 148 -9.90 -7.91 -30.96
CA ASP A 148 -10.81 -8.73 -31.77
C ASP A 148 -12.16 -8.03 -32.05
N ARG A 149 -12.51 -6.99 -31.30
CA ARG A 149 -13.70 -6.15 -31.58
C ARG A 149 -13.49 -5.17 -32.73
N TYR A 150 -12.25 -4.94 -33.17
CA TYR A 150 -11.93 -4.00 -34.24
C TYR A 150 -11.58 -4.71 -35.56
N PRO A 151 -11.85 -4.08 -36.73
CA PRO A 151 -11.38 -4.58 -38.02
C PRO A 151 -9.86 -4.68 -38.08
N LYS A 152 -9.34 -5.65 -38.87
CA LYS A 152 -7.90 -5.95 -38.98
C LYS A 152 -7.02 -4.73 -39.27
N GLU A 153 -7.50 -3.79 -40.08
CA GLU A 153 -6.77 -2.55 -40.41
C GLU A 153 -6.59 -1.66 -39.17
N GLN A 154 -7.65 -1.47 -38.38
CA GLN A 154 -7.63 -0.66 -37.17
C GLN A 154 -6.81 -1.33 -36.06
N GLN A 155 -6.84 -2.66 -35.97
CA GLN A 155 -6.00 -3.39 -35.02
C GLN A 155 -4.51 -3.05 -35.22
N GLY A 156 -4.05 -2.94 -36.47
CA GLY A 156 -2.68 -2.56 -36.79
C GLY A 156 -2.29 -1.17 -36.27
N ALA A 157 -3.19 -0.19 -36.40
CA ALA A 157 -2.96 1.17 -35.90
C ALA A 157 -2.97 1.25 -34.37
N LEU A 158 -3.85 0.49 -33.71
CA LEU A 158 -3.96 0.44 -32.25
C LEU A 158 -2.71 -0.15 -31.60
N VAL A 159 -2.18 -1.27 -32.15
CA VAL A 159 -0.99 -1.93 -31.57
C VAL A 159 0.31 -1.16 -31.76
N GLN A 160 0.35 -0.18 -32.66
CA GLN A 160 1.48 0.74 -32.81
C GLN A 160 1.53 1.79 -31.69
N ASN A 161 0.42 2.01 -30.97
CA ASN A 161 0.29 3.08 -29.99
C ASN A 161 -0.21 2.55 -28.65
N VAL A 162 0.41 1.48 -28.14
CA VAL A 162 0.07 0.96 -26.81
C VAL A 162 0.80 1.77 -25.75
N LEU A 163 0.06 2.51 -24.93
CA LEU A 163 0.59 3.28 -23.81
C LEU A 163 0.23 2.62 -22.48
N LEU A 164 1.23 2.35 -21.65
CA LEU A 164 1.06 1.80 -20.31
C LEU A 164 1.02 2.93 -19.28
N THR A 165 -0.08 2.98 -18.54
CA THR A 165 -0.36 3.97 -17.48
C THR A 165 -0.96 3.28 -16.26
N GLY A 166 -0.82 3.89 -15.08
CA GLY A 166 -1.26 3.34 -13.80
C GLY A 166 -0.13 2.79 -12.93
N GLY A 167 -0.26 2.94 -11.61
CA GLY A 167 0.78 2.55 -10.64
C GLY A 167 1.10 1.05 -10.62
N ASN A 168 0.11 0.20 -10.90
CA ASN A 168 0.28 -1.26 -10.93
C ASN A 168 1.10 -1.75 -12.14
N LEU A 169 1.41 -0.89 -13.11
CA LEU A 169 2.29 -1.23 -14.24
C LEU A 169 3.74 -0.81 -14.03
N MET A 170 4.07 -0.23 -12.85
CA MET A 170 5.44 0.16 -12.51
C MET A 170 6.30 -1.02 -12.01
N TYR A 171 5.78 -2.25 -12.00
CA TYR A 171 6.60 -3.40 -11.65
C TYR A 171 7.75 -3.55 -12.67
N PRO A 172 8.99 -3.83 -12.23
CA PRO A 172 10.12 -4.03 -13.14
C PRO A 172 9.83 -5.17 -14.12
N GLY A 173 10.13 -4.97 -15.40
CA GLY A 173 9.90 -5.99 -16.44
C GLY A 173 8.48 -6.03 -17.03
N THR A 174 7.56 -5.17 -16.57
CA THR A 174 6.15 -5.18 -17.05
C THR A 174 6.05 -4.84 -18.53
N ARG A 175 6.83 -3.86 -19.02
CA ARG A 175 6.83 -3.49 -20.44
C ARG A 175 7.28 -4.66 -21.30
N GLU A 176 8.43 -5.25 -20.95
CA GLU A 176 9.06 -6.33 -21.69
C GLU A 176 8.20 -7.60 -21.66
N ARG A 177 7.53 -7.86 -20.53
CA ARG A 177 6.53 -8.93 -20.42
C ARG A 177 5.40 -8.69 -21.41
N LEU A 178 4.80 -7.50 -21.41
CA LEU A 178 3.67 -7.20 -22.28
C LEU A 178 4.05 -7.22 -23.77
N GLU A 179 5.24 -6.76 -24.13
CA GLU A 179 5.78 -6.85 -25.50
C GLU A 179 5.89 -8.31 -25.96
N ARG A 180 6.36 -9.21 -25.09
CA ARG A 180 6.46 -10.64 -25.39
C ARG A 180 5.08 -11.29 -25.57
N GLU A 181 4.14 -10.94 -24.70
CA GLU A 181 2.76 -11.46 -24.75
C GLU A 181 2.03 -10.94 -25.99
N LEU A 182 2.21 -9.67 -26.34
CA LEU A 182 1.70 -9.09 -27.59
C LEU A 182 2.27 -9.79 -28.82
N LEU A 183 3.56 -10.13 -28.81
CA LEU A 183 4.17 -10.89 -29.90
C LEU A 183 3.52 -12.28 -30.04
N ALA A 184 3.19 -12.93 -28.92
CA ALA A 184 2.61 -14.27 -28.90
C ALA A 184 1.17 -14.30 -29.44
N ILE A 185 0.37 -13.26 -29.18
CA ILE A 185 -1.04 -13.20 -29.65
C ILE A 185 -1.17 -12.69 -31.08
N ARG A 186 -0.14 -12.03 -31.64
CA ARG A 186 -0.22 -11.37 -32.95
C ARG A 186 0.27 -12.27 -34.09
N PRO A 187 -0.21 -12.05 -35.33
CA PRO A 187 0.31 -12.74 -36.51
C PRO A 187 1.82 -12.53 -36.68
N PHE A 188 2.48 -13.55 -37.24
CA PHE A 188 3.90 -13.53 -37.55
C PHE A 188 4.26 -12.29 -38.38
N GLN A 189 5.40 -11.64 -38.06
CA GLN A 189 5.90 -10.39 -38.67
C GLN A 189 5.04 -9.13 -38.46
N SER A 190 4.08 -9.15 -37.54
CA SER A 190 3.37 -7.91 -37.17
C SER A 190 4.29 -6.94 -36.41
N HIS A 191 4.13 -5.65 -36.69
CA HIS A 191 4.82 -4.58 -35.97
C HIS A 191 3.91 -4.04 -34.85
N PHE A 192 4.49 -3.83 -33.67
CA PHE A 192 3.81 -3.25 -32.51
C PHE A 192 4.80 -2.40 -31.73
N GLN A 193 4.27 -1.47 -30.93
CA GLN A 193 5.09 -0.63 -30.07
C GLN A 193 4.38 -0.40 -28.75
N VAL A 194 5.07 -0.76 -27.66
CA VAL A 194 4.62 -0.54 -26.30
C VAL A 194 5.45 0.57 -25.69
N ARG A 195 4.79 1.63 -25.22
CA ARG A 195 5.42 2.75 -24.53
C ARG A 195 4.93 2.75 -23.09
N MET A 196 5.83 3.07 -22.19
CA MET A 196 5.51 3.33 -20.78
C MET A 196 5.39 4.85 -20.67
N ALA A 197 4.36 5.32 -19.99
CA ALA A 197 4.21 6.73 -19.69
C ALA A 197 5.41 7.24 -18.85
N SER A 198 5.72 8.52 -18.93
CA SER A 198 6.86 9.11 -18.22
C SER A 198 6.65 9.03 -16.70
N ASN A 199 5.42 9.31 -16.25
CA ASN A 199 5.00 9.12 -14.86
C ASN A 199 3.64 8.40 -14.85
N PRO A 200 3.61 7.04 -14.87
CA PRO A 200 2.37 6.27 -14.97
C PRO A 200 1.32 6.56 -13.89
N VAL A 201 1.74 7.05 -12.72
CA VAL A 201 0.83 7.40 -11.61
C VAL A 201 0.16 8.77 -11.79
N LEU A 202 0.86 9.73 -12.39
CA LEU A 202 0.45 11.14 -12.42
C LEU A 202 0.05 11.64 -13.81
N ASP A 203 0.44 10.94 -14.88
CA ASP A 203 0.21 11.39 -16.26
C ASP A 203 -1.29 11.52 -16.59
N ALA A 204 -2.15 10.69 -15.98
CA ALA A 204 -3.60 10.86 -16.10
C ALA A 204 -4.08 12.21 -15.54
N TRP A 205 -3.52 12.63 -14.40
CA TRP A 205 -3.85 13.92 -13.79
C TRP A 205 -3.25 15.09 -14.57
N TYR A 206 -2.00 14.96 -15.04
CA TYR A 206 -1.38 15.99 -15.88
C TYR A 206 -2.13 16.18 -17.19
N GLY A 207 -2.60 15.10 -17.83
CA GLY A 207 -3.44 15.19 -19.03
C GLY A 207 -4.74 15.96 -18.78
N ALA A 208 -5.43 15.69 -17.66
CA ALA A 208 -6.64 16.41 -17.29
C ALA A 208 -6.36 17.89 -16.96
N ARG A 209 -5.26 18.18 -16.27
CA ARG A 209 -4.82 19.55 -15.97
C ARG A 209 -4.56 20.33 -17.26
N ASP A 210 -3.78 19.76 -18.16
CA ASP A 210 -3.39 20.43 -19.39
C ASP A 210 -4.60 20.64 -20.30
N TRP A 211 -5.50 19.65 -20.37
CA TRP A 211 -6.78 19.80 -21.05
C TRP A 211 -7.64 20.92 -20.44
N ALA A 212 -7.78 20.94 -19.10
CA ALA A 212 -8.58 21.97 -18.43
C ALA A 212 -8.05 23.40 -18.69
N VAL A 213 -6.72 23.57 -18.74
CA VAL A 213 -6.10 24.87 -19.05
C VAL A 213 -6.32 25.25 -20.52
N MET A 214 -6.12 24.31 -21.46
CA MET A 214 -6.23 24.58 -22.90
C MET A 214 -7.67 24.80 -23.36
N CYS A 215 -8.63 24.13 -22.72
CA CYS A 215 -10.05 24.15 -23.08
C CYS A 215 -10.89 25.02 -22.13
N THR A 216 -10.26 25.97 -21.42
CA THR A 216 -10.95 26.90 -20.50
C THR A 216 -12.05 27.68 -21.21
N ASP A 217 -11.80 28.09 -22.46
CA ASP A 217 -12.72 28.92 -23.25
C ASP A 217 -13.70 28.10 -24.12
N GLN A 218 -13.56 26.77 -24.14
CA GLN A 218 -14.47 25.90 -24.89
C GLN A 218 -15.66 25.54 -24.00
N GLU A 219 -16.89 25.75 -24.47
CA GLU A 219 -18.08 25.31 -23.74
C GLU A 219 -18.25 23.78 -23.77
N GLU A 220 -17.56 23.07 -24.67
CA GLU A 220 -17.63 21.61 -24.78
C GLU A 220 -17.00 20.92 -23.56
N GLY A 221 -17.82 20.17 -22.80
CA GLY A 221 -17.39 19.39 -21.64
C GLY A 221 -17.74 19.97 -20.27
N TRP A 222 -18.02 21.27 -20.15
CA TRP A 222 -18.42 21.86 -18.87
C TRP A 222 -19.94 21.77 -18.64
N ILE A 223 -20.33 21.57 -17.38
CA ILE A 223 -21.72 21.61 -16.94
C ILE A 223 -21.88 22.87 -16.09
N THR A 224 -22.71 23.81 -16.54
CA THR A 224 -22.96 25.03 -15.78
C THR A 224 -23.90 24.75 -14.61
N ARG A 225 -23.93 25.67 -13.64
CA ARG A 225 -24.89 25.58 -12.54
C ARG A 225 -26.34 25.62 -13.03
N SER A 226 -26.64 26.44 -14.04
CA SER A 226 -27.99 26.51 -14.64
C SER A 226 -28.38 25.18 -15.27
N ASP A 227 -27.46 24.55 -16.02
CA ASP A 227 -27.71 23.22 -16.61
C ASP A 227 -28.04 22.17 -15.54
N TYR A 228 -27.33 22.19 -14.41
CA TYR A 228 -27.56 21.25 -13.31
C TYR A 228 -28.91 21.49 -12.61
N GLU A 229 -29.30 22.75 -12.41
CA GLU A 229 -30.58 23.12 -11.78
C GLU A 229 -31.78 22.76 -12.67
N GLU A 230 -31.63 22.84 -14.01
CA GLU A 230 -32.70 22.50 -14.97
C GLU A 230 -32.78 20.99 -15.29
N LYS A 231 -31.63 20.34 -15.51
CA LYS A 231 -31.55 18.96 -16.04
C LYS A 231 -31.32 17.92 -14.93
N GLY A 232 -30.98 18.35 -13.73
CA GLY A 232 -30.75 17.50 -12.57
C GLY A 232 -29.37 16.83 -12.55
N GLY A 233 -29.12 16.05 -11.51
CA GLY A 233 -27.80 15.45 -11.26
C GLY A 233 -27.41 14.25 -12.13
N GLU A 234 -28.36 13.69 -12.87
CA GLU A 234 -28.09 12.59 -13.82
C GLU A 234 -27.63 13.09 -15.18
N TYR A 235 -27.72 14.40 -15.43
CA TYR A 235 -27.29 14.99 -16.68
C TYR A 235 -25.76 15.05 -16.77
N LEU A 236 -25.23 14.43 -17.82
CA LEU A 236 -23.83 14.52 -18.20
C LEU A 236 -23.74 15.05 -19.63
N LYS A 237 -22.89 16.05 -19.84
CA LYS A 237 -22.63 16.59 -21.18
C LYS A 237 -21.77 15.60 -21.96
N GLU A 238 -22.17 15.29 -23.18
CA GLU A 238 -21.40 14.40 -24.04
C GLU A 238 -20.02 15.01 -24.34
N HIS A 239 -18.98 14.24 -24.10
CA HIS A 239 -17.60 14.60 -24.36
C HIS A 239 -16.85 13.39 -24.91
N CYS A 240 -15.91 13.60 -25.83
CA CYS A 240 -15.17 12.52 -26.50
C CYS A 240 -14.37 11.63 -25.55
N ALA A 241 -13.97 12.15 -24.38
CA ALA A 241 -13.29 11.39 -23.32
C ALA A 241 -14.22 10.97 -22.16
N SER A 242 -15.52 11.24 -22.25
CA SER A 242 -16.51 10.82 -21.26
C SER A 242 -17.19 9.51 -21.68
N ASN A 243 -17.84 8.86 -20.71
CA ASN A 243 -18.71 7.73 -21.02
C ASN A 243 -19.89 8.19 -21.89
N THR A 244 -20.19 7.46 -22.95
CA THR A 244 -21.40 7.69 -23.74
C THR A 244 -22.63 7.49 -22.85
N PHE A 245 -23.57 8.44 -22.89
CA PHE A 245 -24.84 8.28 -22.18
C PHE A 245 -25.59 7.09 -22.76
N VAL A 246 -25.79 6.06 -21.94
CA VAL A 246 -26.65 4.92 -22.26
C VAL A 246 -27.89 5.07 -21.38
N PRO A 247 -29.09 5.31 -21.96
CA PRO A 247 -30.31 5.41 -21.17
C PRO A 247 -30.60 4.04 -20.54
N MET A 248 -30.19 3.88 -19.28
CA MET A 248 -30.58 2.72 -18.50
C MET A 248 -32.00 2.92 -18.01
N SER A 249 -32.92 2.06 -18.44
CA SER A 249 -34.23 1.97 -17.82
C SER A 249 -34.05 1.42 -16.40
N ILE A 250 -33.88 2.32 -15.44
CA ILE A 250 -33.98 1.96 -14.03
C ILE A 250 -35.46 1.70 -13.80
N ALA A 251 -35.84 0.42 -13.76
CA ALA A 251 -37.18 0.03 -13.35
C ALA A 251 -37.41 0.61 -11.95
N LYS A 252 -38.26 1.65 -11.86
CA LYS A 252 -38.73 2.16 -10.57
C LYS A 252 -39.32 0.98 -9.83
N GLN A 253 -38.71 0.61 -8.71
CA GLN A 253 -39.27 -0.41 -7.83
C GLN A 253 -40.69 0.05 -7.46
N THR A 254 -41.69 -0.70 -7.94
CA THR A 254 -43.08 -0.52 -7.51
C THR A 254 -43.10 -0.60 -5.98
N PRO A 255 -43.74 0.34 -5.27
CA PRO A 255 -43.88 0.23 -3.83
C PRO A 255 -44.53 -1.12 -3.53
N LYS A 256 -43.83 -1.94 -2.74
CA LYS A 256 -44.33 -3.24 -2.28
C LYS A 256 -45.69 -2.99 -1.61
N ALA A 257 -46.76 -3.58 -2.15
CA ALA A 257 -48.09 -3.49 -1.58
C ALA A 257 -48.05 -3.90 -0.09
N PRO A 258 -48.84 -3.25 0.79
CA PRO A 258 -48.88 -3.62 2.19
C PRO A 258 -49.31 -5.08 2.32
N GLU A 259 -48.50 -5.85 3.05
CA GLU A 259 -48.70 -7.27 3.33
C GLU A 259 -50.06 -7.46 4.04
N PRO A 260 -50.92 -8.40 3.59
CA PRO A 260 -52.21 -8.62 4.26
C PRO A 260 -51.97 -9.10 5.69
N ALA A 261 -52.76 -8.55 6.63
CA ALA A 261 -52.65 -8.83 8.05
C ALA A 261 -52.66 -10.34 8.35
N PRO A 262 -51.84 -10.81 9.31
CA PRO A 262 -51.80 -12.23 9.67
C PRO A 262 -53.17 -12.70 10.17
N ALA A 263 -53.61 -13.86 9.68
CA ALA A 263 -54.88 -14.48 10.07
C ALA A 263 -54.94 -14.73 11.59
N PRO A 264 -56.13 -14.63 12.22
CA PRO A 264 -56.26 -14.80 13.65
C PRO A 264 -55.92 -16.25 14.05
N VAL A 265 -55.03 -16.37 15.03
CA VAL A 265 -54.60 -17.64 15.62
C VAL A 265 -55.81 -18.32 16.28
N PRO A 266 -56.07 -19.62 16.03
CA PRO A 266 -57.18 -20.31 16.68
C PRO A 266 -56.93 -20.43 18.19
N ALA A 267 -57.99 -20.20 18.98
CA ALA A 267 -57.95 -20.22 20.45
C ALA A 267 -57.53 -21.60 20.99
N PRO A 268 -56.82 -21.66 22.13
CA PRO A 268 -56.39 -22.92 22.73
C PRO A 268 -57.60 -23.74 23.22
N VAL A 269 -57.64 -25.01 22.81
CA VAL A 269 -58.63 -26.00 23.25
C VAL A 269 -58.39 -26.29 24.74
N ALA A 270 -59.41 -26.08 25.57
CA ALA A 270 -59.37 -26.38 27.01
C ALA A 270 -59.25 -27.90 27.26
N PRO A 271 -58.45 -28.33 28.25
CA PRO A 271 -58.30 -29.74 28.57
C PRO A 271 -59.56 -30.30 29.25
N SER A 272 -60.08 -31.40 28.70
CA SER A 272 -61.17 -32.20 29.24
C SER A 272 -60.83 -32.76 30.62
N THR A 273 -61.66 -32.47 31.62
CA THR A 273 -61.59 -33.06 32.96
C THR A 273 -61.99 -34.55 32.93
N PRO A 274 -61.27 -35.43 33.65
CA PRO A 274 -61.68 -36.83 33.78
C PRO A 274 -62.79 -37.00 34.81
N ILE A 275 -63.75 -37.86 34.49
CA ILE A 275 -64.89 -38.27 35.31
C ILE A 275 -64.39 -39.27 36.37
N THR A 276 -64.65 -38.97 37.65
CA THR A 276 -64.66 -39.99 38.72
C THR A 276 -65.70 -39.62 39.78
N GLY A 277 -66.69 -40.50 40.00
CA GLY A 277 -67.60 -40.49 41.16
C GLY A 277 -69.00 -39.98 40.88
#